data_AF-A0A2E7FP19-F1
#
_entry.id   AF-A0A2E7FP19-F1
#
_cell.length_a   1.000
_cell.length_b   1.000
_cell.length_c   1.000
_cell.angle_alpha   90.00
_cell.angle_beta   90.00
_cell.angle_gamma   90.00
#
_symmetry.space_group_name_H-M   'P 1'
#
loop_
_entity.id
_entity.type
_entity.pdbx_description
1 polymer ?
#
loop_
_entity_poly.entity_id
_entity_poly.type
_entity_poly.pdbx_seq_one_letter_code
_entity_poly.pdbx_strand_id
1 'polypeptide(L)'
;MRRYGLQANLVFFPLRDRGKNEKIETMKNMLLTNLRRKKHVAGILALLGSSLLLTGCATSGHHERQGAVAGAATGALLGAIIGNQSGEEGEGAALGAVAGAIVGREIGRSKDQADMRNARPRSPRVYDATRVDYGAMMTEDEKRRVRERAGEDEINDWGYYLTSDEKRRILDRANQAIGL
;
A
#
# COMPACT_ATOMS: atom_id res chain seq x y z
N MET A 1 -101.64 -16.77 20.32
CA MET A 1 -100.88 -18.05 20.30
C MET A 1 -99.85 -18.01 19.17
N ARG A 2 -98.63 -18.49 19.46
CA ARG A 2 -97.48 -18.80 18.57
C ARG A 2 -96.72 -17.61 17.93
N ARG A 3 -95.41 -17.64 17.68
CA ARG A 3 -94.16 -18.16 18.30
C ARG A 3 -93.06 -18.03 17.22
N TYR A 4 -91.94 -17.39 17.56
CA TYR A 4 -90.54 -17.52 17.07
C TYR A 4 -90.13 -17.25 15.61
N GLY A 5 -88.98 -16.58 15.42
CA GLY A 5 -88.31 -16.52 14.11
C GLY A 5 -87.07 -15.63 14.00
N LEU A 6 -86.00 -16.00 14.71
CA LEU A 6 -84.57 -15.80 14.38
C LEU A 6 -84.00 -14.39 14.12
N GLN A 7 -83.08 -14.03 15.02
CA GLN A 7 -82.02 -13.06 14.83
C GLN A 7 -81.10 -13.46 13.64
N ALA A 8 -81.07 -12.65 12.59
CA ALA A 8 -80.03 -12.74 11.55
C ALA A 8 -79.02 -11.63 11.80
N ASN A 9 -78.15 -11.85 12.79
CA ASN A 9 -76.96 -11.03 13.01
C ASN A 9 -75.99 -11.33 11.86
N LEU A 10 -75.92 -10.43 10.89
CA LEU A 10 -75.02 -10.52 9.75
C LEU A 10 -73.60 -10.24 10.24
N VAL A 11 -72.93 -11.27 10.77
CA VAL A 11 -71.50 -11.22 11.08
C VAL A 11 -70.77 -11.11 9.74
N PHE A 12 -70.40 -9.88 9.40
CA PHE A 12 -69.49 -9.53 8.33
C PHE A 12 -68.15 -10.24 8.59
N PHE A 13 -67.93 -11.34 7.88
CA PHE A 13 -66.70 -12.13 7.89
C PHE A 13 -65.73 -11.53 6.85
N PRO A 14 -64.65 -10.84 7.24
CA PRO A 14 -63.61 -10.50 6.28
C PRO A 14 -62.75 -11.74 6.04
N LEU A 15 -62.78 -12.26 4.81
CA LEU A 15 -61.74 -13.16 4.30
C LEU A 15 -60.42 -12.37 4.29
N ARG A 16 -59.68 -12.49 5.39
CA ARG A 16 -58.31 -11.99 5.56
C ARG A 16 -57.41 -12.73 4.56
N ASP A 17 -57.11 -12.06 3.47
CA ASP A 17 -56.21 -12.47 2.37
C ASP A 17 -54.80 -12.82 2.91
N ARG A 18 -54.64 -14.05 3.43
CA ARG A 18 -53.40 -14.55 4.06
C ARG A 18 -52.28 -14.83 3.06
N GLY A 19 -52.58 -14.95 1.77
CA GLY A 19 -51.61 -15.34 0.73
C GLY A 19 -50.69 -14.22 0.22
N LYS A 20 -51.15 -12.95 0.21
CA LYS A 20 -50.33 -11.82 -0.27
C LYS A 20 -49.24 -11.40 0.72
N ASN A 21 -49.49 -11.57 2.01
CA ASN A 21 -48.57 -11.11 3.06
C ASN A 21 -47.35 -12.01 3.17
N GLU A 22 -47.47 -13.31 2.87
CA GLU A 22 -46.34 -14.25 2.94
C GLU A 22 -45.28 -13.94 1.88
N LYS A 23 -45.68 -13.69 0.62
CA LYS A 23 -44.74 -13.30 -0.44
C LYS A 23 -44.04 -11.98 -0.17
N ILE A 24 -44.77 -10.98 0.35
CA ILE A 24 -44.21 -9.67 0.69
C ILE A 24 -43.20 -9.78 1.85
N GLU A 25 -43.54 -10.54 2.90
CA GLU A 25 -42.63 -10.80 4.02
C GLU A 25 -41.42 -11.64 3.59
N THR A 26 -41.59 -12.59 2.65
CA THR A 26 -40.48 -13.37 2.08
C THR A 26 -39.55 -12.50 1.24
N MET A 27 -40.10 -11.58 0.43
CA MET A 27 -39.31 -10.61 -0.33
C MET A 27 -38.55 -9.64 0.59
N LYS A 28 -39.18 -9.16 1.66
CA LYS A 28 -38.52 -8.35 2.69
C LYS A 28 -37.38 -9.12 3.37
N ASN A 29 -37.60 -10.36 3.77
CA ASN A 29 -36.56 -11.20 4.41
C ASN A 29 -35.41 -11.53 3.44
N MET A 30 -35.69 -11.68 2.14
CA MET A 30 -34.67 -11.89 1.11
C MET A 30 -33.87 -10.60 0.79
N LEU A 31 -34.52 -9.43 0.84
CA LEU A 31 -33.87 -8.11 0.72
C LEU A 31 -33.01 -7.78 1.94
N LEU A 32 -33.55 -7.99 3.14
CA LEU A 32 -32.86 -7.74 4.40
C LEU A 32 -31.67 -8.70 4.59
N THR A 33 -31.77 -9.96 4.16
CA THR A 33 -30.61 -10.89 4.19
C THR A 33 -29.51 -10.51 3.21
N ASN A 34 -29.82 -9.94 2.04
CA ASN A 34 -28.81 -9.44 1.09
C ASN A 34 -28.11 -8.15 1.58
N LEU A 35 -28.87 -7.21 2.16
CA LEU A 35 -28.31 -6.01 2.80
C LEU A 35 -27.44 -6.37 4.01
N ARG A 36 -27.82 -7.39 4.78
CA ARG A 36 -27.07 -7.89 5.93
C ARG A 36 -25.80 -8.67 5.52
N ARG A 37 -25.86 -9.48 4.46
CA ARG A 37 -24.69 -10.13 3.85
C ARG A 37 -23.63 -9.13 3.37
N LYS A 38 -24.02 -8.02 2.72
CA LYS A 38 -23.08 -6.96 2.29
C LYS A 38 -22.30 -6.36 3.47
N LYS A 39 -22.97 -6.14 4.62
CA LYS A 39 -22.32 -5.61 5.84
C LYS A 39 -21.34 -6.60 6.47
N HIS A 40 -21.67 -7.88 6.48
CA HIS A 40 -20.78 -8.92 7.00
C HIS A 40 -19.57 -9.17 6.08
N VAL A 41 -19.76 -9.14 4.75
CA VAL A 41 -18.67 -9.23 3.78
C VAL A 41 -17.74 -8.03 3.87
N ALA A 42 -18.27 -6.80 3.99
CA ALA A 42 -17.48 -5.60 4.22
C ALA A 42 -16.67 -5.67 5.53
N GLY A 43 -17.28 -6.18 6.61
CA GLY A 43 -16.59 -6.38 7.89
C GLY A 43 -15.48 -7.44 7.84
N ILE A 44 -15.71 -8.54 7.13
CA ILE A 44 -14.71 -9.61 6.93
C ILE A 44 -13.58 -9.14 6.01
N LEU A 45 -13.88 -8.38 4.95
CA LEU A 45 -12.86 -7.77 4.08
C LEU A 45 -12.00 -6.76 4.84
N ALA A 46 -12.60 -5.97 5.74
CA ALA A 46 -11.86 -5.02 6.58
C ALA A 46 -10.94 -5.74 7.58
N LEU A 47 -11.41 -6.83 8.20
CA LEU A 47 -10.60 -7.68 9.09
C LEU A 47 -9.44 -8.37 8.36
N LEU A 48 -9.69 -8.92 7.17
CA LEU A 48 -8.66 -9.52 6.32
C LEU A 48 -7.67 -8.47 5.80
N GLY A 49 -8.15 -7.28 5.42
CA GLY A 49 -7.32 -6.16 4.97
C GLY A 49 -6.35 -5.67 6.04
N SER A 50 -6.79 -5.58 7.30
CA SER A 50 -5.92 -5.26 8.44
C SER A 50 -4.78 -6.27 8.62
N SER A 51 -5.00 -7.53 8.25
CA SER A 51 -3.98 -8.60 8.37
C SER A 51 -2.87 -8.45 7.32
N LEU A 52 -3.20 -7.95 6.11
CA LEU A 52 -2.24 -7.70 5.04
C LEU A 52 -1.40 -6.43 5.28
N LEU A 53 -1.93 -5.45 6.02
CA LEU A 53 -1.18 -4.25 6.39
C LEU A 53 -0.02 -4.57 7.35
N LEU A 54 -0.09 -5.69 8.09
CA LEU A 54 1.00 -6.15 8.95
C LEU A 54 2.15 -6.83 8.18
N THR A 55 1.90 -7.38 6.99
CA THR A 55 2.92 -8.13 6.21
C THR A 55 3.64 -7.30 5.15
N GLY A 56 3.18 -6.08 4.84
CA GLY A 56 3.86 -5.15 3.92
C GLY A 56 5.09 -4.43 4.49
N CYS A 57 5.48 -4.72 5.74
CA CYS A 57 6.51 -3.98 6.46
C CYS A 57 7.93 -4.54 6.23
N ALA A 58 8.44 -4.45 4.99
CA ALA A 58 9.88 -4.56 4.72
C ALA A 58 10.21 -3.93 3.36
N THR A 59 10.14 -2.61 3.25
CA THR A 59 10.80 -1.90 2.15
C THR A 59 11.86 -1.00 2.76
N SER A 60 13.11 -1.17 2.36
CA SER A 60 14.28 -0.42 2.85
C SER A 60 14.54 0.77 1.90
N GLY A 61 14.37 2.00 2.39
CA GLY A 61 14.46 3.24 1.61
C GLY A 61 13.71 4.41 2.26
N HIS A 62 13.64 5.59 1.62
CA HIS A 62 12.93 6.78 2.13
C HIS A 62 11.46 6.47 2.48
N HIS A 63 11.18 6.19 3.76
CA HIS A 63 9.89 5.68 4.21
C HIS A 63 8.80 6.75 4.13
N GLU A 64 9.15 8.03 4.28
CA GLU A 64 8.22 9.16 4.06
C GLU A 64 7.65 9.16 2.63
N ARG A 65 8.49 9.07 1.61
CA ARG A 65 8.05 9.10 0.19
C ARG A 65 7.35 7.81 -0.20
N GLN A 66 7.88 6.66 0.20
CA GLN A 66 7.23 5.38 -0.08
C GLN A 66 5.89 5.26 0.64
N GLY A 67 5.81 5.72 1.89
CA GLY A 67 4.56 5.76 2.64
C GLY A 67 3.53 6.68 1.99
N ALA A 68 3.94 7.87 1.55
CA ALA A 68 3.06 8.78 0.83
C ALA A 68 2.55 8.17 -0.50
N VAL A 69 3.43 7.58 -1.32
CA VAL A 69 3.05 6.99 -2.61
C VAL A 69 2.18 5.74 -2.41
N ALA A 70 2.55 4.85 -1.50
CA ALA A 70 1.78 3.64 -1.21
C ALA A 70 0.43 3.97 -0.59
N GLY A 71 0.39 4.94 0.33
CA GLY A 71 -0.82 5.46 0.93
C GLY A 71 -1.73 6.11 -0.10
N ALA A 72 -1.17 6.93 -1.01
CA ALA A 72 -1.91 7.54 -2.10
C ALA A 72 -2.51 6.50 -3.05
N ALA A 73 -1.71 5.54 -3.50
CA ALA A 73 -2.17 4.49 -4.42
C ALA A 73 -3.27 3.62 -3.78
N THR A 74 -3.06 3.19 -2.54
CA THR A 74 -4.03 2.37 -1.80
C THR A 74 -5.31 3.16 -1.51
N GLY A 75 -5.17 4.41 -1.07
CA GLY A 75 -6.29 5.30 -0.80
C GLY A 75 -7.07 5.66 -2.07
N ALA A 76 -6.39 5.84 -3.20
CA ALA A 76 -7.03 6.08 -4.50
C ALA A 76 -7.89 4.90 -4.95
N LEU A 77 -7.36 3.67 -4.85
CA LEU A 77 -8.09 2.46 -5.23
C LEU A 77 -9.32 2.25 -4.33
N LEU A 78 -9.15 2.38 -3.01
CA LEU A 78 -10.26 2.26 -2.07
C LEU A 78 -11.29 3.38 -2.27
N GLY A 79 -10.82 4.60 -2.48
CA GLY A 79 -11.64 5.77 -2.75
C GLY A 79 -12.43 5.65 -4.04
N ALA A 80 -11.83 5.11 -5.11
CA ALA A 80 -12.51 4.81 -6.37
C ALA A 80 -13.64 3.80 -6.18
N ILE A 81 -13.38 2.69 -5.47
CA ILE A 81 -14.38 1.65 -5.20
C ILE A 81 -15.59 2.20 -4.42
N ILE A 82 -15.32 3.06 -3.42
CA ILE A 82 -16.36 3.68 -2.60
C ILE A 82 -17.11 4.75 -3.40
N GLY A 83 -16.39 5.64 -4.10
CA GLY A 83 -16.95 6.71 -4.92
C GLY A 83 -17.78 6.18 -6.09
N ASN A 84 -17.43 5.02 -6.65
CA ASN A 84 -18.21 4.35 -7.69
C ASN A 84 -19.64 3.98 -7.23
N GLN A 85 -19.90 3.84 -5.92
CA GLN A 85 -21.26 3.63 -5.42
C GLN A 85 -22.13 4.90 -5.44
N SER A 86 -21.50 6.07 -5.38
CA SER A 86 -22.17 7.38 -5.44
C SER A 86 -22.18 7.99 -6.84
N GLY A 87 -21.55 7.34 -7.83
CA GLY A 87 -21.35 7.89 -9.18
C GLY A 87 -20.17 8.87 -9.28
N GLU A 88 -19.34 8.93 -8.25
CA GLU A 88 -18.26 9.90 -8.05
C GLU A 88 -16.92 9.16 -7.91
N GLU A 89 -16.63 8.23 -8.83
CA GLU A 89 -15.42 7.39 -8.77
C GLU A 89 -14.14 8.24 -8.73
N GLY A 90 -14.05 9.25 -9.60
CA GLY A 90 -12.88 10.13 -9.69
C GLY A 90 -12.67 10.98 -8.43
N GLU A 91 -13.75 11.46 -7.81
CA GLU A 91 -13.70 12.29 -6.62
C GLU A 91 -13.36 11.45 -5.38
N GLY A 92 -13.94 10.25 -5.27
CA GLY A 92 -13.56 9.28 -4.27
C GLY A 92 -12.09 8.86 -4.39
N ALA A 93 -11.61 8.61 -5.60
CA ALA A 93 -10.21 8.26 -5.86
C ALA A 93 -9.26 9.42 -5.50
N ALA A 94 -9.57 10.64 -5.91
CA ALA A 94 -8.75 11.81 -5.61
C ALA A 94 -8.69 12.09 -4.10
N LEU A 95 -9.84 12.07 -3.42
CA LEU A 95 -9.91 12.31 -1.98
C LEU A 95 -9.19 11.20 -1.20
N GLY A 96 -9.39 9.95 -1.60
CA GLY A 96 -8.70 8.79 -1.03
C GLY A 96 -7.18 8.86 -1.25
N ALA A 97 -6.72 9.30 -2.42
CA ALA A 97 -5.31 9.48 -2.72
C ALA A 97 -4.66 10.55 -1.82
N VAL A 98 -5.30 11.72 -1.70
CA VAL A 98 -4.77 12.82 -0.87
C VAL A 98 -4.76 12.42 0.60
N ALA A 99 -5.85 11.86 1.11
CA ALA A 99 -5.94 11.41 2.49
C ALA A 99 -4.91 10.30 2.79
N GLY A 100 -4.81 9.31 1.91
CA GLY A 100 -3.85 8.22 2.01
C GLY A 100 -2.40 8.69 1.94
N ALA A 101 -2.10 9.68 1.10
CA ALA A 101 -0.77 10.27 0.98
C ALA A 101 -0.33 10.96 2.28
N ILE A 102 -1.22 11.76 2.88
CA ILE A 102 -0.94 12.49 4.13
C ILE A 102 -0.67 11.51 5.26
N VAL A 103 -1.55 10.53 5.44
CA VAL A 103 -1.40 9.51 6.49
C VAL A 103 -0.15 8.67 6.28
N GLY A 104 0.09 8.22 5.04
CA GLY A 104 1.27 7.44 4.69
C GLY A 104 2.59 8.19 4.87
N ARG A 105 2.59 9.50 4.57
CA ARG A 105 3.74 10.39 4.79
C ARG A 105 4.09 10.51 6.27
N GLU A 106 3.11 10.74 7.13
CA GLU A 106 3.34 10.93 8.57
C GLU A 106 3.87 9.64 9.23
N ILE A 107 3.28 8.50 8.87
CA ILE A 107 3.76 7.18 9.32
C ILE A 107 5.19 6.94 8.84
N GLY A 108 5.47 7.22 7.56
CA GLY A 108 6.81 7.09 6.98
C GLY A 108 7.85 7.98 7.66
N ARG A 109 7.49 9.24 7.98
CA ARG A 109 8.35 10.19 8.68
C ARG A 109 8.71 9.71 10.08
N SER A 110 7.79 9.05 10.79
CA SER A 110 8.09 8.48 12.12
C SER A 110 9.05 7.29 12.04
N LYS A 111 8.95 6.47 10.98
CA LYS A 111 9.86 5.34 10.73
C LYS A 111 11.25 5.84 10.36
N ASP A 112 11.34 6.81 9.44
CA ASP A 112 12.61 7.46 9.10
C ASP A 112 13.30 8.00 10.37
N GLN A 113 12.56 8.62 11.30
CA GLN A 113 13.13 9.08 12.58
C GLN A 113 13.59 7.93 13.50
N ALA A 114 12.85 6.83 13.54
CA ALA A 114 13.22 5.66 14.33
C ALA A 114 14.46 4.96 13.76
N ASP A 115 14.56 4.85 12.44
CA ASP A 115 15.72 4.30 11.74
C ASP A 115 16.94 5.18 11.94
N MET A 116 16.79 6.51 11.92
CA MET A 116 17.89 7.44 12.27
C MET A 116 18.37 7.27 13.71
N ARG A 117 17.46 6.97 14.66
CA ARG A 117 17.81 6.73 16.07
C ARG A 117 18.46 5.37 16.30
N ASN A 118 18.06 4.34 15.54
CA ASN A 118 18.57 2.98 15.64
C ASN A 118 19.70 2.66 14.65
N ALA A 119 20.08 3.61 13.80
CA ALA A 119 21.18 3.48 12.87
C ALA A 119 22.52 3.38 13.63
N ARG A 120 22.90 2.15 14.02
CA ARG A 120 24.25 1.66 13.71
C ARG A 120 24.49 1.95 12.23
N PRO A 121 25.70 2.36 11.79
CA PRO A 121 25.96 2.75 10.41
C PRO A 121 25.76 1.55 9.48
N ARG A 122 24.50 1.32 9.09
CA ARG A 122 24.09 0.45 8.02
C ARG A 122 23.81 1.41 6.89
N SER A 123 24.89 1.69 6.15
CA SER A 123 24.94 2.53 4.97
C SER A 123 23.62 2.50 4.20
N PRO A 124 22.82 3.59 4.22
CA PRO A 124 21.80 3.77 3.21
C PRO A 124 22.54 3.86 1.89
N ARG A 125 22.10 3.08 0.89
CA ARG A 125 22.55 3.21 -0.49
C ARG A 125 22.18 4.60 -1.01
N VAL A 126 22.97 5.59 -0.63
CA VAL A 126 23.20 6.78 -1.42
C VAL A 126 24.23 6.32 -2.45
N TYR A 127 23.76 5.92 -3.64
CA TYR A 127 24.60 6.01 -4.82
C TYR A 127 24.82 7.51 -5.04
N ASP A 128 25.84 8.00 -4.37
CA ASP A 128 26.37 9.33 -4.49
C ASP A 128 26.89 9.45 -5.92
N ALA A 129 26.15 10.15 -6.79
CA ALA A 129 26.56 10.39 -8.18
C ALA A 129 27.92 11.13 -8.29
N THR A 130 28.47 11.59 -7.17
CA THR A 130 29.80 12.20 -7.04
C THR A 130 30.88 11.25 -6.51
N ARG A 131 30.55 10.01 -6.13
CA ARG A 131 31.57 8.99 -5.86
C ARG A 131 32.12 8.48 -7.19
N VAL A 132 33.34 8.93 -7.50
CA VAL A 132 34.12 8.38 -8.62
C VAL A 132 34.28 6.87 -8.40
N ASP A 133 33.65 6.07 -9.25
CA ASP A 133 33.88 4.62 -9.29
C ASP A 133 35.25 4.37 -9.93
N TYR A 134 36.28 4.36 -9.09
CA TYR A 134 37.64 4.02 -9.51
C TYR A 134 37.71 2.62 -10.12
N GLY A 135 36.80 1.70 -9.75
CA GLY A 135 36.71 0.36 -10.31
C GLY A 135 36.41 0.36 -11.81
N ALA A 136 35.55 1.27 -12.26
CA ALA A 136 35.23 1.43 -13.68
C ALA A 136 36.40 2.01 -14.51
N MET A 137 37.32 2.74 -13.88
CA MET A 137 38.44 3.43 -14.55
C MET A 137 39.77 2.66 -14.46
N MET A 138 39.83 1.64 -13.61
CA MET A 138 41.01 0.78 -13.45
C MET A 138 41.09 -0.31 -14.51
N THR A 139 42.32 -0.66 -14.86
CA THR A 139 42.62 -1.84 -15.67
C THR A 139 42.47 -3.13 -14.85
N GLU A 140 42.31 -4.27 -15.52
CA GLU A 140 42.20 -5.57 -14.85
C GLU A 140 43.45 -5.94 -14.05
N ASP A 141 44.64 -5.51 -14.50
CA ASP A 141 45.89 -5.70 -13.75
C ASP A 141 45.95 -4.86 -12.46
N GLU A 142 45.41 -3.63 -12.49
CA GLU A 142 45.31 -2.78 -11.31
C GLU A 142 44.30 -3.36 -10.31
N LYS A 143 43.15 -3.84 -10.78
CA LYS A 143 42.15 -4.50 -9.93
C LYS A 143 42.71 -5.74 -9.26
N ARG A 144 43.46 -6.58 -9.99
CA ARG A 144 44.11 -7.77 -9.43
C ARG A 144 45.05 -7.42 -8.27
N ARG A 145 45.93 -6.43 -8.45
CA ARG A 145 46.86 -5.99 -7.40
C ARG A 145 46.15 -5.44 -6.16
N VAL A 146 45.03 -4.75 -6.35
CA VAL A 146 44.25 -4.20 -5.23
C VAL A 146 43.49 -5.31 -4.51
N ARG A 147 42.91 -6.28 -5.21
CA ARG A 147 42.28 -7.46 -4.61
C ARG A 147 43.26 -8.29 -3.80
N GLU A 148 44.46 -8.54 -4.33
CA GLU A 148 45.54 -9.23 -3.61
C GLU A 148 45.92 -8.50 -2.31
N ARG A 149 45.94 -7.15 -2.34
CA ARG A 149 46.24 -6.31 -1.17
C ARG A 149 45.10 -6.27 -0.16
N ALA A 150 43.86 -6.27 -0.64
CA ALA A 150 42.65 -6.20 0.18
C ALA A 150 42.25 -7.55 0.79
N GLY A 151 42.62 -8.66 0.15
CA GLY A 151 42.18 -10.01 0.53
C GLY A 151 40.70 -10.27 0.25
N GLU A 152 40.07 -9.47 -0.61
CA GLU A 152 38.66 -9.59 -1.00
C GLU A 152 38.54 -9.77 -2.51
N ASP A 153 37.75 -10.75 -2.95
CA ASP A 153 37.49 -11.00 -4.37
C ASP A 153 36.53 -9.96 -4.97
N GLU A 154 35.58 -9.48 -4.18
CA GLU A 154 34.54 -8.52 -4.58
C GLU A 154 34.65 -7.22 -3.78
N ILE A 155 35.27 -6.20 -4.40
CA ILE A 155 35.44 -4.87 -3.82
C ILE A 155 34.34 -3.94 -4.35
N ASN A 156 33.44 -3.51 -3.46
CA ASN A 156 32.34 -2.61 -3.78
C ASN A 156 32.73 -1.12 -3.69
N ASP A 157 33.78 -0.77 -2.94
CA ASP A 157 34.33 0.58 -2.85
C ASP A 157 35.85 0.55 -3.05
N TRP A 158 36.26 0.65 -4.31
CA TRP A 158 37.68 0.70 -4.68
C TRP A 158 38.39 1.92 -4.11
N GLY A 159 37.67 3.00 -3.82
CA GLY A 159 38.22 4.22 -3.26
C GLY A 159 38.84 4.02 -1.88
N TYR A 160 38.43 2.99 -1.14
CA TYR A 160 38.98 2.68 0.18
C TYR A 160 40.39 2.09 0.12
N TYR A 161 40.67 1.23 -0.87
CA TYR A 161 41.93 0.50 -0.98
C TYR A 161 43.00 1.20 -1.83
N LEU A 162 42.64 2.31 -2.46
CA LEU A 162 43.51 3.10 -3.30
C LEU A 162 44.21 4.22 -2.54
N THR A 163 45.51 4.33 -2.74
CA THR A 163 46.32 5.46 -2.26
C THR A 163 46.00 6.75 -3.03
N SER A 164 46.33 7.90 -2.45
CA SER A 164 46.11 9.21 -3.10
C SER A 164 46.82 9.34 -4.46
N ASP A 165 47.99 8.70 -4.61
CA ASP A 165 48.74 8.74 -5.87
C ASP A 165 48.17 7.78 -6.92
N GLU A 166 47.67 6.61 -6.52
CA GLU A 166 46.93 5.71 -7.41
C GLU A 166 45.65 6.39 -7.92
N LYS A 167 44.90 7.08 -7.04
CA LYS A 167 43.70 7.84 -7.42
C LYS A 167 43.99 8.92 -8.47
N ARG A 168 45.06 9.70 -8.27
CA ARG A 168 45.47 10.74 -9.24
C ARG A 168 45.79 10.14 -10.60
N ARG A 169 46.59 9.08 -10.66
CA ARG A 169 46.94 8.42 -11.93
C ARG A 169 45.73 7.85 -12.68
N ILE A 170 44.75 7.31 -11.95
CA ILE A 170 43.52 6.78 -12.53
C ILE A 170 42.68 7.93 -13.10
N LEU A 171 42.53 9.03 -12.34
CA LEU A 171 41.79 10.21 -12.75
C LEU A 171 42.43 10.93 -13.95
N ASP A 172 43.75 11.12 -13.95
CA ASP A 172 44.48 11.76 -15.04
C ASP A 172 44.31 10.99 -16.36
N ARG A 173 44.34 9.66 -16.29
CA ARG A 173 44.12 8.77 -17.44
C ARG A 173 42.67 8.81 -17.92
N ALA A 174 41.72 8.83 -17.00
CA ALA A 174 40.30 8.96 -17.33
C ALA A 174 40.01 10.32 -18.00
N ASN A 175 40.60 11.40 -17.50
CA ASN A 175 40.46 12.73 -18.09
C ASN A 175 41.04 12.79 -19.51
N GLN A 176 42.21 12.18 -19.73
CA GLN A 176 42.82 12.07 -21.06
C GLN A 176 41.99 11.23 -22.04
N ALA A 177 41.32 10.18 -21.57
CA ALA A 177 40.45 9.33 -22.40
C ALA A 177 39.13 10.03 -22.79
N ILE A 178 38.66 10.97 -21.97
CA ILE A 178 37.40 11.70 -22.17
C ILE A 178 37.62 13.04 -22.92
N GLY A 179 38.85 13.55 -22.98
CA GLY A 179 39.22 14.69 -23.81
C GLY A 179 38.75 16.05 -23.27
N LEU A 180 38.70 16.22 -21.95
CA LEU A 180 38.51 17.53 -21.29
C LEU A 180 39.85 18.20 -20.96
#